data_AF-A0A140EWJ4-F1
#
_entry.id   AF-A0A140EWJ4-F1
#
_cell.length_a   1.000
_cell.length_b   1.000
_cell.length_c   1.000
_cell.angle_alpha   90.00
_cell.angle_beta   90.00
_cell.angle_gamma   90.00
#
_symmetry.space_group_name_H-M   'P 1'
#
loop_
_entity.id
_entity.type
_entity.pdbx_description
1 polymer ?
#
loop_
_entity_poly.entity_id
_entity_poly.type
_entity_poly.pdbx_seq_one_letter_code
_entity_poly.pdbx_strand_id
1 'polypeptide(L)' 'MITVQDYRWIAEDVYKVDPLKTDDTFKDGDRVAQDKFVILSQPQDMINGMQAMAVAPIKGYDAENKPIPDTSQVVIA' A
#
# COMPACT_ATOMS: atom_id res chain seq x y z
N MET A 1 -13.46 -1.81 -9.14
CA MET A 1 -13.55 -0.34 -9.27
C MET A 1 -13.17 0.25 -7.92
N ILE A 2 -12.21 1.17 -7.91
CA ILE A 2 -11.76 1.84 -6.68
C ILE A 2 -12.83 2.83 -6.23
N THR A 3 -13.17 2.81 -4.95
CA THR A 3 -14.15 3.70 -4.33
C THR A 3 -13.47 4.82 -3.53
N VAL A 4 -14.21 5.89 -3.23
CA VAL A 4 -13.74 6.97 -2.32
C VAL A 4 -13.35 6.41 -0.95
N GLN A 5 -14.04 5.37 -0.48
CA GLN A 5 -13.72 4.71 0.78
C GLN A 5 -12.37 3.99 0.73
N ASP A 6 -12.02 3.38 -0.41
CA ASP A 6 -10.73 2.71 -0.56
C ASP A 6 -9.59 3.75 -0.49
N TYR A 7 -9.74 4.92 -1.12
CA TYR A 7 -8.76 6.01 -1.00
C TYR A 7 -8.56 6.48 0.44
N ARG A 8 -9.64 6.55 1.23
CA ARG A 8 -9.56 6.88 2.64
C ARG A 8 -8.72 5.87 3.41
N TRP A 9 -8.95 4.57 3.20
CA TRP A 9 -8.17 3.53 3.88
C TRP A 9 -6.71 3.52 3.45
N ILE A 10 -6.43 3.73 2.15
CA ILE A 10 -5.04 3.86 1.66
C ILE A 10 -4.35 5.01 2.40
N ALA A 11 -4.99 6.18 2.49
CA ALA A 11 -4.42 7.35 3.19
C ALA A 11 -4.21 7.10 4.70
N GLU A 12 -5.10 6.35 5.36
CA GLU A 12 -4.92 5.96 6.75
C GLU A 12 -3.72 5.00 6.92
N ASP A 13 -3.50 4.10 5.97
CA ASP A 13 -2.41 3.12 6.01
C ASP A 13 -1.02 3.72 5.67
N VAL A 14 -0.94 4.85 4.95
CA VAL A 14 0.34 5.55 4.67
C VAL A 14 1.08 5.90 5.97
N TYR A 15 0.39 6.22 7.06
CA TYR A 15 1.03 6.51 8.35
C TYR A 15 1.82 5.33 8.92
N LYS A 16 1.50 4.10 8.48
CA LYS A 16 2.17 2.88 8.93
C LYS A 16 3.37 2.49 8.07
N VAL A 17 3.76 3.28 7.07
CA VAL A 17 5.02 3.03 6.33
C VAL A 17 6.25 3.58 7.06
N ASP A 18 6.05 4.39 8.10
CA ASP A 18 7.12 5.01 8.88
C ASP A 18 7.40 4.26 10.20
N PRO A 19 8.56 3.61 10.36
CA PRO A 19 8.90 2.85 11.56
C PRO A 19 9.14 3.76 12.77
N LEU A 20 9.30 5.08 12.57
CA LEU A 20 9.36 6.05 13.67
C LEU A 20 7.97 6.40 14.21
N LYS A 21 6.89 6.01 13.52
CA LYS A 21 5.50 6.26 13.92
C LYS A 21 4.78 5.02 14.44
N THR A 22 5.20 3.84 13.99
CA THR A 22 4.62 2.55 14.42
C THR A 22 5.67 1.45 14.37
N ASP A 23 5.59 0.52 15.31
CA ASP A 23 6.43 -0.69 15.32
C ASP A 23 5.97 -1.72 14.26
N ASP A 24 4.70 -1.68 13.88
CA ASP A 24 4.11 -2.53 12.85
C ASP A 24 4.07 -1.78 11.52
N THR A 25 5.23 -1.75 10.86
CA THR A 25 5.45 -0.98 9.65
C THR A 25 5.15 -1.80 8.40
N PHE A 26 4.37 -1.25 7.46
CA PHE A 26 4.14 -1.86 6.16
C PHE A 26 5.36 -1.81 5.24
N LYS A 27 5.45 -2.78 4.33
CA LYS A 27 6.55 -2.96 3.36
C LYS A 27 6.03 -3.36 1.99
N ASP A 28 6.91 -3.28 1.00
CA ASP A 28 6.63 -3.75 -0.36
C ASP A 28 6.10 -5.20 -0.34
N GLY A 29 4.97 -5.41 -1.02
CA GLY A 29 4.26 -6.70 -1.04
C GLY A 29 3.22 -6.88 0.07
N ASP A 30 3.18 -6.02 1.07
CA ASP A 30 2.12 -6.06 2.10
C ASP A 30 0.78 -5.62 1.54
N ARG A 31 -0.28 -6.07 2.22
CA ARG A 31 -1.66 -5.77 1.87
C ARG A 31 -2.17 -4.60 2.69
N VAL A 32 -2.87 -3.67 2.03
CA VAL A 32 -3.42 -2.46 2.65
C VAL A 32 -4.84 -2.20 2.20
N ALA A 33 -5.50 -1.23 2.84
CA ALA A 33 -6.87 -0.84 2.56
C ALA A 33 -7.83 -2.04 2.58
N GLN A 34 -7.86 -2.74 3.72
CA GLN A 34 -8.68 -3.93 3.97
C GLN A 34 -8.36 -5.10 3.03
N ASP A 35 -7.08 -5.40 2.83
CA ASP A 35 -6.59 -6.50 1.97
C ASP A 35 -6.98 -6.42 0.48
N LYS A 36 -7.38 -5.24 0.01
CA LYS A 36 -7.79 -5.04 -1.39
C LYS A 36 -6.65 -4.55 -2.28
N PHE A 37 -5.61 -3.98 -1.69
CA PHE A 37 -4.48 -3.39 -2.39
C PHE A 37 -3.18 -4.00 -1.91
N VAL A 38 -2.17 -3.99 -2.77
CA VAL A 38 -0.81 -4.42 -2.44
C VAL A 38 0.16 -3.26 -2.67
N ILE A 39 1.13 -3.12 -1.77
CA ILE A 39 2.22 -2.14 -1.89
C ILE A 39 3.16 -2.59 -3.01
N LEU A 40 3.32 -1.74 -4.02
CA LEU A 40 4.27 -1.94 -5.10
C LEU A 40 5.65 -1.39 -4.76
N SER A 41 5.67 -0.22 -4.12
CA SER A 41 6.87 0.46 -3.67
C SER A 41 6.50 1.53 -2.66
N GLN A 42 7.30 1.67 -1.62
CA GLN A 42 7.22 2.80 -0.70
C GLN A 42 8.45 3.71 -0.84
N PRO A 43 8.32 4.90 -1.47
CA PRO A 43 9.36 5.91 -1.38
C PRO A 43 9.37 6.46 0.05
N GLN A 44 10.24 5.88 0.88
CA GLN A 44 10.46 6.33 2.23
C GLN A 44 11.73 7.16 2.29
N ASP A 45 11.59 8.48 2.46
CA ASP A 45 12.71 9.32 2.87
C ASP A 45 12.61 9.54 4.38
N MET A 46 13.23 8.62 5.14
CA MET A 46 13.29 8.67 6.60
C MET A 46 13.98 9.93 7.12
N ILE A 47 14.80 10.60 6.30
CA ILE A 47 15.55 11.80 6.69
C ILE A 47 14.64 13.04 6.64
N ASN A 48 13.75 13.10 5.64
CA ASN A 48 12.84 14.22 5.44
C ASN A 48 11.41 13.97 5.99
N GLY A 49 11.16 12.80 6.59
CA GLY A 49 9.84 12.43 7.10
C GLY A 49 8.79 12.26 6.01
N MET A 50 9.23 11.94 4.78
CA MET A 50 8.33 11.71 3.66
C MET A 50 7.67 10.34 3.81
N GLN A 51 6.35 10.35 3.93
CA GLN A 51 5.52 9.15 4.00
C GLN A 51 4.74 9.08 2.70
N ALA A 52 5.10 8.11 1.85
CA ALA A 52 4.45 7.90 0.58
C ALA A 52 4.46 6.41 0.23
N MET A 53 3.39 5.96 -0.41
CA MET A 53 3.14 4.56 -0.73
C MET A 53 2.47 4.45 -2.10
N ALA A 54 3.10 3.70 -3.00
CA ALA A 54 2.50 3.32 -4.28
C ALA A 54 1.81 1.95 -4.13
N VAL A 55 0.50 1.91 -4.37
CA VAL A 55 -0.32 0.72 -4.22
C VAL A 55 -1.08 0.41 -5.50
N ALA A 56 -1.40 -0.87 -5.70
CA ALA A 56 -2.27 -1.31 -6.77
C ALA A 56 -3.35 -2.25 -6.26
N PRO A 57 -4.57 -2.20 -6.83
CA PRO A 57 -5.63 -3.13 -6.45
C PRO A 57 -5.24 -4.56 -6.84
N ILE A 58 -5.66 -5.51 -6.03
CA ILE A 58 -5.39 -6.93 -6.24
C ILE A 58 -6.42 -7.48 -7.23
N LYS A 59 -5.96 -7.97 -8.38
CA LYS A 59 -6.84 -8.58 -9.41
C LYS A 59 -6.97 -10.09 -9.27
N GLY A 60 -6.14 -10.71 -8.45
CA GLY A 60 -6.13 -12.15 -8.22
C GLY A 60 -4.92 -12.56 -7.39
N TYR A 61 -4.75 -13.88 -7.26
CA TYR A 61 -3.61 -14.48 -6.55
C TYR A 61 -2.91 -15.47 -7.47
N ASP A 62 -1.59 -15.57 -7.35
CA ASP A 62 -0.82 -16.59 -8.06
C ASP A 62 -0.95 -17.98 -7.40
N ALA A 63 -0.26 -18.98 -7.96
CA ALA A 63 -0.28 -20.34 -7.44
C ALA A 63 0.32 -20.48 -6.02
N GLU A 64 1.07 -19.48 -5.56
CA GLU A 64 1.70 -19.41 -4.24
C GLU A 64 0.90 -18.52 -3.27
N ASN A 65 -0.32 -18.12 -3.67
CA ASN A 65 -1.22 -17.24 -2.92
C ASN A 65 -0.66 -15.81 -2.68
N LYS A 66 0.25 -15.36 -3.55
CA LYS A 66 0.74 -13.98 -3.55
C LYS A 66 -0.21 -13.10 -4.36
N PRO A 67 -0.49 -11.86 -3.90
CA PRO A 67 -1.37 -10.94 -4.61
C PRO A 67 -0.77 -10.56 -5.96
N ILE A 68 -1.59 -10.66 -7.01
CA ILE A 68 -1.27 -10.15 -8.35
C ILE A 68 -1.80 -8.72 -8.46
N PRO A 69 -0.92 -7.70 -8.51
CA PRO A 69 -1.35 -6.31 -8.65
C PRO A 69 -1.92 -6.01 -10.04
N ASP A 70 -2.93 -5.16 -10.10
CA ASP A 70 -3.36 -4.47 -11.30
C ASP A 70 -2.64 -3.13 -11.45
N THR A 71 -1.47 -3.17 -12.10
CA THR A 71 -0.63 -1.99 -12.34
C THR A 71 -1.23 -0.99 -13.34
N SER A 72 -2.41 -1.25 -13.92
CA SER A 72 -3.13 -0.25 -14.70
C SER A 72 -3.85 0.79 -13.83
N GLN A 73 -4.01 0.51 -12.53
CA GLN A 73 -4.74 1.34 -11.57
C GLN A 73 -3.89 1.67 -10.33
N VAL A 74 -2.64 2.05 -10.54
CA VAL A 74 -1.75 2.45 -9.45
C VAL A 74 -2.27 3.72 -8.77
N VAL A 75 -2.30 3.70 -7.44
CA VAL A 75 -2.62 4.83 -6.57
C VAL A 75 -1.37 5.19 -5.77
N ILE A 76 -1.09 6.48 -5.67
CA ILE A 76 -0.01 7.01 -4.84
C ILE A 76 -0.66 7.84 -3.74
N ALA A 77 -0.31 7.55 -2.50
CA ALA A 77 -0.78 8.25 -1.31
C ALA A 77 0.38 8.63 -0.40
#